data_AF-A0A534M8W9-F1
#
_entry.id   AF-A0A534M8W9-F1
#
_cell.length_a   1.000
_cell.length_b   1.000
_cell.length_c   1.000
_cell.angle_alpha   90.00
_cell.angle_beta   90.00
_cell.angle_gamma   90.00
#
_symmetry.space_group_name_H-M   'P 1'
#
loop_
_entity.id
_entity.type
_entity.pdbx_description
1 polymer ?
#
loop_
_entity_poly.entity_id
_entity_poly.type
_entity_poly.pdbx_seq_one_letter_code
_entity_poly.pdbx_strand_id
1 'polypeptide(L)'
;MRASRIAVLSLIGLLLIGSAAVLLLRMPKPATVTDGIAARYPGDVGIETDPEVFFVERFDEGTIASLAARYEDVLNQGDLSFVADVPPGSAASSSLLMTAIGGVRSGAHLFKNLAADGRAQDDTVYLRYYVKYRSPFTPHHNGVWMGGANPPLDWPNPQAGTRPAGDDRFIVATEPVTSTMRLDNYIYWKDMHGDPNGNYWGNDFLQDAGLRAPL
;
A
#
# COMPACT_ATOMS: atom_id res chain seq x y z
N MET A 1 28.10 26.23 82.23
CA MET A 1 27.10 25.28 81.72
C MET A 1 27.32 25.08 80.22
N ARG A 2 27.51 23.82 79.81
CA ARG A 2 27.43 23.19 78.48
C ARG A 2 28.09 23.86 77.26
N ALA A 3 29.10 23.16 76.76
CA ALA A 3 29.54 23.14 75.37
C ALA A 3 28.47 22.54 74.45
N SER A 4 28.52 22.89 73.14
CA SER A 4 28.25 21.96 72.03
C SER A 4 28.70 22.56 70.69
N ARG A 5 29.55 21.80 69.98
CA ARG A 5 29.95 22.00 68.58
C ARG A 5 28.78 21.62 67.66
N ILE A 6 28.59 22.31 66.54
CA ILE A 6 27.78 21.81 65.43
C ILE A 6 28.65 21.80 64.18
N ALA A 7 28.77 20.60 63.60
CA ALA A 7 29.50 20.27 62.41
C ALA A 7 28.80 20.82 61.16
N VAL A 8 29.59 21.31 60.20
CA VAL A 8 29.13 21.59 58.85
C VAL A 8 29.11 20.26 58.09
N LEU A 9 27.91 19.74 57.81
CA LEU A 9 27.74 18.63 56.87
C LEU A 9 27.80 19.18 55.44
N SER A 10 28.79 18.71 54.68
CA SER A 10 28.83 18.85 53.23
C SER A 10 27.82 17.89 52.59
N LEU A 11 26.86 18.43 51.83
CA LEU A 11 25.95 17.65 51.00
C LEU A 11 26.55 17.54 49.59
N ILE A 12 27.04 16.36 49.24
CA ILE A 12 27.44 16.00 47.88
C ILE A 12 26.17 15.73 47.09
N GLY A 13 25.85 16.60 46.12
CA GLY A 13 24.79 16.37 45.15
C GLY A 13 25.25 15.38 44.08
N LEU A 14 24.68 14.18 44.07
CA LEU A 14 24.88 13.18 43.03
C LEU A 14 23.95 13.51 41.84
N LEU A 15 24.53 14.03 40.74
CA LEU A 15 23.82 14.29 39.50
C LEU A 15 23.67 12.97 38.71
N LEU A 16 22.54 12.28 38.86
CA LEU A 16 22.17 11.13 38.03
C LEU A 16 21.66 11.64 36.67
N ILE A 17 22.54 11.69 35.68
CA ILE A 17 22.14 11.88 34.28
C ILE A 17 21.59 10.54 33.78
N GLY A 18 20.27 10.43 33.72
CA GLY A 18 19.60 9.31 33.07
C GLY A 18 19.90 9.31 31.58
N SER A 19 20.71 8.35 31.11
CA SER A 19 20.85 8.06 29.69
C SER A 19 19.55 7.45 29.18
N ALA A 20 18.66 8.29 28.64
CA ALA A 20 17.60 7.83 27.77
C ALA A 20 18.24 7.29 26.49
N ALA A 21 18.41 5.97 26.41
CA ALA A 21 18.73 5.30 25.16
C ALA A 21 17.53 5.49 24.23
N VAL A 22 17.61 6.50 23.35
CA VAL A 22 16.70 6.63 22.22
C VAL A 22 17.00 5.44 21.32
N LEU A 23 16.16 4.41 21.39
CA LEU A 23 16.14 3.31 20.44
C LEU A 23 15.65 3.90 19.11
N LEU A 24 16.56 4.49 18.34
CA LEU A 24 16.33 4.80 16.93
C LEU A 24 16.12 3.46 16.24
N LEU A 25 14.86 3.09 16.02
CA LEU A 25 14.52 2.04 15.06
C LEU A 25 15.16 2.46 13.73
N ARG A 26 16.27 1.82 13.37
CA ARG A 26 16.83 1.95 12.03
C ARG A 26 15.79 1.34 11.10
N MET A 27 14.92 2.18 10.55
CA MET A 27 14.11 1.79 9.40
C MET A 27 15.11 1.28 8.33
N PRO A 28 14.92 0.08 7.79
CA PRO A 28 15.75 -0.42 6.71
C PRO A 28 15.83 0.65 5.62
N LYS A 29 17.04 0.93 5.16
CA LYS A 29 17.22 1.74 3.95
C LYS A 29 16.36 1.11 2.85
N PRO A 30 15.56 1.88 2.10
CA PRO A 30 14.85 1.35 0.93
C PRO A 30 15.84 0.58 0.07
N ALA A 31 15.53 -0.69 -0.21
CA ALA A 31 16.37 -1.54 -1.04
C ALA A 31 16.64 -0.82 -2.37
N THR A 32 17.88 -0.83 -2.83
CA THR A 32 18.18 -0.32 -4.17
C THR A 32 17.49 -1.22 -5.19
N VAL A 33 17.03 -0.69 -6.33
CA VAL A 33 16.31 -1.45 -7.39
C VAL A 33 17.08 -2.68 -7.90
N THR A 34 18.38 -2.77 -7.58
CA THR A 34 19.27 -3.91 -7.83
C THR A 34 19.10 -5.08 -6.85
N ASP A 35 18.37 -4.88 -5.74
CA ASP A 35 18.16 -5.88 -4.70
C ASP A 35 16.70 -6.36 -4.75
N GLY A 36 16.48 -7.65 -5.02
CA GLY A 36 15.15 -8.28 -5.00
C GLY A 36 14.91 -9.20 -6.18
N ILE A 37 13.82 -9.97 -6.11
CA ILE A 37 13.47 -11.01 -7.09
C ILE A 37 13.49 -10.45 -8.52
N ALA A 38 12.89 -9.28 -8.73
CA ALA A 38 12.81 -8.64 -10.04
C ALA A 38 14.17 -8.39 -10.73
N ALA A 39 15.24 -8.16 -9.97
CA ALA A 39 16.57 -7.96 -10.55
C ALA A 39 17.10 -9.22 -11.27
N ARG A 40 16.59 -10.41 -10.90
CA ARG A 40 16.89 -11.68 -11.57
C ARG A 40 16.12 -11.87 -12.88
N TYR A 41 15.07 -11.08 -13.12
CA TYR A 41 14.16 -11.22 -14.25
C TYR A 41 14.01 -9.89 -15.03
N PRO A 42 15.01 -9.48 -15.83
CA PRO A 42 14.89 -8.29 -16.67
C PRO A 42 13.66 -8.36 -17.60
N GLY A 43 12.85 -7.30 -17.61
CA GLY A 43 11.59 -7.26 -18.36
C GLY A 43 10.51 -8.19 -17.81
N ASP A 44 10.69 -8.70 -16.58
CA ASP A 44 9.79 -9.61 -15.89
C ASP A 44 9.59 -10.94 -16.63
N VAL A 45 10.53 -11.31 -17.51
CA VAL A 45 10.47 -12.54 -18.31
C VAL A 45 10.74 -13.75 -17.41
N GLY A 46 9.73 -14.61 -17.21
CA GLY A 46 9.84 -15.83 -16.42
C GLY A 46 9.70 -15.64 -14.91
N ILE A 47 9.41 -14.42 -14.44
CA ILE A 47 9.29 -14.11 -13.01
C ILE A 47 8.15 -14.89 -12.35
N GLU A 48 7.12 -15.26 -13.10
CA GLU A 48 5.97 -16.05 -12.66
C GLU A 48 6.32 -17.49 -12.26
N THR A 49 7.53 -17.95 -12.60
CA THR A 49 8.05 -19.28 -12.22
C THR A 49 8.93 -19.25 -10.97
N ASP A 50 9.25 -18.06 -10.45
CA ASP A 50 10.00 -17.93 -9.21
C ASP A 50 9.14 -18.40 -8.02
N PRO A 51 9.65 -19.28 -7.14
CA PRO A 51 8.89 -19.81 -6.02
C PRO A 51 8.46 -18.75 -4.99
N GLU A 52 9.10 -17.57 -4.97
CA GLU A 52 8.76 -16.46 -4.08
C GLU A 52 7.75 -15.49 -4.72
N VAL A 53 7.28 -15.78 -5.95
CA VAL A 53 6.31 -14.97 -6.68
C VAL A 53 4.98 -15.71 -6.76
N PHE A 54 3.98 -15.19 -6.06
CA PHE A 54 2.66 -15.85 -5.96
C PHE A 54 1.60 -15.21 -6.85
N PHE A 55 1.84 -14.03 -7.42
CA PHE A 55 0.92 -13.40 -8.37
C PHE A 55 1.66 -12.53 -9.38
N VAL A 56 1.27 -12.65 -10.65
CA VAL A 56 1.76 -11.83 -11.75
C VAL A 56 0.58 -11.49 -12.66
N GLU A 57 0.45 -10.21 -12.98
CA GLU A 57 -0.43 -9.71 -14.04
C GLU A 57 0.43 -8.95 -15.04
N ARG A 58 0.29 -9.31 -16.32
CA ARG A 58 1.05 -8.73 -17.43
C ARG A 58 0.16 -8.09 -18.50
N PHE A 59 -1.14 -8.34 -18.44
CA PHE A 59 -2.12 -7.91 -19.45
C PHE A 59 -1.78 -8.42 -20.85
N ASP A 60 -1.33 -9.68 -20.92
CA ASP A 60 -0.92 -10.36 -22.16
C ASP A 60 -2.06 -11.22 -22.76
N GLU A 61 -3.25 -11.24 -22.14
CA GLU A 61 -4.43 -11.93 -22.66
C GLU A 61 -4.94 -11.31 -23.97
N GLY A 62 -5.37 -12.15 -24.91
CA GLY A 62 -5.89 -11.68 -26.20
C GLY A 62 -7.25 -10.95 -26.13
N THR A 63 -7.99 -11.08 -25.03
CA THR A 63 -9.30 -10.44 -24.85
C THR A 63 -9.56 -10.02 -23.40
N ILE A 64 -10.39 -9.00 -23.20
CA ILE A 64 -10.84 -8.58 -21.86
C ILE A 64 -11.63 -9.68 -21.15
N ALA A 65 -12.35 -10.53 -21.88
CA ALA A 65 -13.05 -11.67 -21.29
C ALA A 65 -12.06 -12.71 -20.71
N SER A 66 -10.97 -12.98 -21.42
CA SER A 66 -9.90 -13.86 -20.94
C SER A 66 -9.18 -13.28 -19.72
N LEU A 67 -8.93 -11.97 -19.71
CA LEU A 67 -8.40 -11.27 -18.53
C LEU A 67 -9.36 -11.37 -17.35
N ALA A 68 -10.63 -11.00 -17.55
CA ALA A 68 -11.65 -10.98 -16.50
C ALA A 68 -11.84 -12.36 -15.84
N ALA A 69 -11.71 -13.45 -16.60
CA ALA A 69 -11.82 -14.82 -16.10
C ALA A 69 -10.72 -15.21 -15.07
N ARG A 70 -9.66 -14.40 -14.91
CA ARG A 70 -8.60 -14.61 -13.92
C ARG A 70 -8.93 -14.03 -12.54
N TYR A 71 -9.95 -13.18 -12.45
CA TYR A 71 -10.33 -12.40 -11.28
C TYR A 71 -11.70 -12.86 -10.77
N GLU A 72 -11.87 -12.86 -9.45
CA GLU A 72 -13.10 -13.30 -8.80
C GLU A 72 -14.22 -12.25 -8.93
N ASP A 73 -13.87 -10.97 -8.94
CA ASP A 73 -14.82 -9.87 -9.17
C ASP A 73 -14.24 -8.82 -10.12
N VAL A 74 -15.08 -8.40 -11.08
CA VAL A 74 -14.74 -7.42 -12.11
C VAL A 74 -15.88 -6.44 -12.24
N LEU A 75 -15.62 -5.18 -11.90
CA LEU A 75 -16.58 -4.09 -12.06
C LEU A 75 -16.32 -3.33 -13.36
N ASN A 76 -17.40 -2.94 -14.04
CA ASN A 76 -17.37 -2.12 -15.25
C ASN A 76 -16.43 -2.69 -16.34
N GLN A 77 -16.55 -3.99 -16.63
CA GLN A 77 -15.71 -4.68 -17.62
C GLN A 77 -15.71 -4.00 -19.01
N GLY A 78 -16.82 -3.36 -19.40
CA GLY A 78 -16.90 -2.60 -20.66
C GLY A 78 -16.00 -1.37 -20.73
N ASP A 79 -15.42 -0.96 -19.60
CA ASP A 79 -14.52 0.19 -19.48
C ASP A 79 -13.05 -0.22 -19.36
N LEU A 80 -12.77 -1.51 -19.57
CA LEU A 80 -11.46 -2.10 -19.71
C LEU A 80 -11.10 -2.24 -21.19
N SER A 81 -9.88 -1.85 -21.54
CA SER A 81 -9.33 -2.06 -22.89
C SER A 81 -7.82 -2.23 -22.84
N PHE A 82 -7.25 -2.98 -23.79
CA PHE A 82 -5.80 -3.05 -23.95
C PHE A 82 -5.30 -1.89 -24.80
N VAL A 83 -4.17 -1.31 -24.39
CA VAL A 83 -3.48 -0.25 -25.13
C VAL A 83 -2.01 -0.61 -25.31
N ALA A 84 -1.40 -0.17 -26.41
CA ALA A 84 0.02 -0.40 -26.69
C ALA A 84 0.98 0.52 -25.89
N ASP A 85 0.45 1.42 -25.04
CA ASP A 85 1.25 2.25 -24.15
C ASP A 85 1.80 1.36 -23.02
N VAL A 86 3.10 1.09 -23.05
CA VAL A 86 3.81 0.25 -22.07
C VAL A 86 5.04 1.01 -21.56
N PRO A 87 5.50 0.74 -20.32
CA PRO A 87 6.72 1.34 -19.80
C PRO A 87 7.92 1.06 -20.72
N PRO A 88 8.82 2.04 -20.96
CA PRO A 88 10.03 1.80 -21.72
C PRO A 88 10.84 0.62 -21.17
N GLY A 89 11.24 -0.30 -22.05
CA GLY A 89 11.97 -1.51 -21.68
C GLY A 89 11.10 -2.66 -21.13
N SER A 90 9.77 -2.49 -21.10
CA SER A 90 8.85 -3.59 -20.81
C SER A 90 8.91 -4.67 -21.89
N ALA A 91 8.81 -5.94 -21.49
CA ALA A 91 8.61 -7.06 -22.41
C ALA A 91 7.12 -7.29 -22.74
N ALA A 92 6.19 -6.61 -22.06
CA ALA A 92 4.76 -6.68 -22.35
C ALA A 92 4.43 -5.92 -23.64
N SER A 93 3.41 -6.39 -24.36
CA SER A 93 2.92 -5.74 -25.59
C SER A 93 1.74 -4.79 -25.34
N SER A 94 1.14 -4.86 -24.16
CA SER A 94 -0.01 -4.05 -23.77
C SER A 94 0.03 -3.66 -22.30
N SER A 95 -0.68 -2.58 -21.99
CA SER A 95 -1.15 -2.25 -20.64
C SER A 95 -2.68 -2.28 -20.62
N LEU A 96 -3.26 -2.43 -19.43
CA LEU A 96 -4.69 -2.26 -19.23
C LEU A 96 -5.04 -0.78 -19.05
N LEU A 97 -5.89 -0.26 -19.93
CA LEU A 97 -6.56 1.02 -19.73
C LEU A 97 -7.88 0.80 -19.00
N MET A 98 -8.02 1.44 -17.84
CA MET A 98 -9.24 1.45 -17.03
C MET A 98 -9.88 2.83 -17.10
N THR A 99 -11.09 2.92 -17.66
CA THR A 99 -11.76 4.20 -17.89
C THR A 99 -12.74 4.54 -16.76
N ALA A 100 -12.64 5.74 -16.20
CA ALA A 100 -13.60 6.32 -15.28
C ALA A 100 -14.17 7.63 -15.86
N ILE A 101 -15.45 7.92 -15.61
CA ILE A 101 -16.09 9.18 -16.02
C ILE A 101 -16.64 9.85 -14.77
N GLY A 102 -15.92 10.88 -14.30
CA GLY A 102 -16.26 11.60 -13.07
C GLY A 102 -17.71 12.10 -13.07
N GLY A 103 -18.43 11.84 -11.97
CA GLY A 103 -19.84 12.23 -11.79
C GLY A 103 -20.85 11.40 -12.60
N VAL A 104 -20.41 10.47 -13.46
CA VAL A 104 -21.30 9.64 -14.29
C VAL A 104 -21.25 8.18 -13.87
N ARG A 105 -20.06 7.60 -13.75
CA ARG A 105 -19.87 6.21 -13.33
C ARG A 105 -18.54 6.02 -12.60
N SER A 106 -18.51 5.05 -11.69
CA SER A 106 -17.27 4.60 -11.06
C SER A 106 -16.29 4.07 -12.09
N GLY A 107 -15.01 4.02 -11.73
CA GLY A 107 -13.99 3.33 -12.52
C GLY A 107 -14.23 1.81 -12.56
N ALA A 108 -13.49 1.13 -13.43
CA ALA A 108 -13.41 -0.32 -13.43
C ALA A 108 -12.48 -0.83 -12.33
N HIS A 109 -12.65 -2.09 -11.93
CA HIS A 109 -11.68 -2.78 -11.07
C HIS A 109 -11.52 -4.25 -11.49
N LEU A 110 -10.42 -4.84 -11.04
CA LEU A 110 -10.15 -6.26 -11.06
C LEU A 110 -9.80 -6.67 -9.62
N PHE A 111 -10.53 -7.63 -9.05
CA PHE A 111 -10.30 -8.10 -7.69
C PHE A 111 -9.83 -9.55 -7.69
N LYS A 112 -8.71 -9.82 -7.02
CA LYS A 112 -8.10 -11.14 -6.94
C LYS A 112 -8.10 -11.65 -5.49
N ASN A 113 -8.74 -12.79 -5.25
CA ASN A 113 -8.65 -13.54 -4.00
C ASN A 113 -7.52 -14.58 -4.09
N LEU A 114 -6.33 -14.21 -3.61
CA LEU A 114 -5.18 -15.13 -3.59
C LEU A 114 -5.38 -16.33 -2.67
N ALA A 115 -6.26 -16.25 -1.66
CA ALA A 115 -6.54 -17.38 -0.79
C ALA A 115 -7.34 -18.47 -1.51
N ALA A 116 -8.28 -18.10 -2.41
CA ALA A 116 -9.02 -19.05 -3.23
C ALA A 116 -8.11 -19.87 -4.15
N ASP A 117 -6.99 -19.29 -4.58
CA ASP A 117 -5.97 -19.96 -5.39
C ASP A 117 -4.97 -20.79 -4.55
N GLY A 118 -5.10 -20.80 -3.22
CA GLY A 118 -4.12 -21.43 -2.32
C GLY A 118 -2.80 -20.66 -2.22
N ARG A 119 -2.81 -19.35 -2.48
CA ARG A 119 -1.63 -18.46 -2.56
C ARG A 119 -1.64 -17.34 -1.52
N ALA A 120 -2.45 -17.46 -0.47
CA ALA A 120 -2.43 -16.53 0.65
C ALA A 120 -1.03 -16.45 1.28
N GLN A 121 -0.66 -15.26 1.75
CA GLN A 121 0.60 -14.99 2.42
C GLN A 121 0.33 -14.41 3.81
N ASP A 122 1.13 -14.80 4.80
CA ASP A 122 1.01 -14.39 6.21
C ASP A 122 2.26 -13.68 6.75
N ASP A 123 3.23 -13.38 5.87
CA ASP A 123 4.46 -12.64 6.17
C ASP A 123 4.60 -11.41 5.24
N THR A 124 5.82 -10.94 5.07
CA THR A 124 6.19 -9.73 4.35
C THR A 124 5.98 -9.91 2.86
N VAL A 125 5.01 -9.16 2.33
CA VAL A 125 4.71 -9.12 0.89
C VAL A 125 5.30 -7.85 0.26
N TYR A 126 5.91 -8.01 -0.90
CA TYR A 126 6.36 -6.92 -1.75
C TYR A 126 5.46 -6.79 -2.98
N LEU A 127 5.01 -5.58 -3.27
CA LEU A 127 4.26 -5.23 -4.47
C LEU A 127 5.11 -4.31 -5.35
N ARG A 128 5.14 -4.61 -6.65
CA ARG A 128 5.60 -3.68 -7.68
C ARG A 128 4.60 -3.69 -8.82
N TYR A 129 4.16 -2.51 -9.23
CA TYR A 129 3.30 -2.31 -10.38
C TYR A 129 3.70 -1.01 -11.09
N TYR A 130 3.36 -0.92 -12.36
CA TYR A 130 3.54 0.27 -13.17
C TYR A 130 2.16 0.87 -13.46
N VAL A 131 2.02 2.16 -13.24
CA VAL A 131 0.76 2.87 -13.46
C VAL A 131 1.05 4.22 -14.08
N LYS A 132 0.20 4.61 -15.01
CA LYS A 132 0.20 5.95 -15.61
C LYS A 132 -1.18 6.56 -15.37
N TYR A 133 -1.20 7.70 -14.71
CA TYR A 133 -2.44 8.41 -14.43
C TYR A 133 -2.69 9.46 -15.49
N ARG A 134 -3.92 9.55 -16.01
CA ARG A 134 -4.29 10.65 -16.90
C ARG A 134 -4.66 11.89 -16.11
N SER A 135 -4.34 13.05 -16.66
CA SER A 135 -4.76 14.37 -16.18
C SER A 135 -5.44 15.16 -17.31
N PRO A 136 -6.44 16.02 -17.03
CA PRO A 136 -7.01 16.27 -15.70
C PRO A 136 -7.97 15.16 -15.27
N PHE A 137 -7.78 14.66 -14.07
CA PHE A 137 -8.67 13.71 -13.39
C PHE A 137 -8.52 13.93 -11.88
N THR A 138 -9.62 13.85 -11.14
CA THR A 138 -9.55 13.82 -9.67
C THR A 138 -9.58 12.36 -9.24
N PRO A 139 -8.42 11.78 -8.88
CA PRO A 139 -8.36 10.41 -8.39
C PRO A 139 -9.11 10.26 -7.07
N HIS A 140 -9.72 9.09 -6.88
CA HIS A 140 -10.38 8.68 -5.66
C HIS A 140 -10.50 7.14 -5.65
N HIS A 141 -9.73 6.48 -4.78
CA HIS A 141 -9.66 5.01 -4.68
C HIS A 141 -9.22 4.33 -5.99
N ASN A 142 -7.93 4.41 -6.29
CA ASN A 142 -7.34 3.98 -7.55
C ASN A 142 -5.92 3.42 -7.37
N GLY A 143 -5.45 2.67 -8.36
CA GLY A 143 -4.20 1.93 -8.23
C GLY A 143 -4.44 0.57 -7.58
N VAL A 144 -3.40 0.00 -6.96
CA VAL A 144 -3.47 -1.33 -6.37
C VAL A 144 -3.70 -1.22 -4.87
N TRP A 145 -4.77 -1.87 -4.44
CA TRP A 145 -5.09 -2.07 -3.03
C TRP A 145 -4.78 -3.51 -2.68
N MET A 146 -4.09 -3.73 -1.58
CA MET A 146 -3.67 -5.04 -1.09
C MET A 146 -4.05 -5.19 0.37
N GLY A 147 -4.50 -6.37 0.75
CA GLY A 147 -4.99 -6.61 2.09
C GLY A 147 -5.49 -8.03 2.27
N GLY A 148 -6.15 -8.24 3.40
CA GLY A 148 -6.82 -9.49 3.72
C GLY A 148 -8.11 -9.22 4.47
N ALA A 149 -9.09 -10.09 4.25
CA ALA A 149 -10.27 -10.24 5.09
C ALA A 149 -10.23 -11.63 5.72
N ASN A 150 -10.84 -11.76 6.89
CA ASN A 150 -11.00 -13.02 7.61
C ASN A 150 -12.49 -13.21 7.96
N PRO A 151 -13.20 -14.13 7.28
CA PRO A 151 -12.71 -15.01 6.21
C PRO A 151 -12.36 -14.23 4.91
N PRO A 152 -11.52 -14.79 4.01
CA PRO A 152 -11.28 -14.23 2.69
C PRO A 152 -12.58 -13.99 1.92
N LEU A 153 -12.60 -12.94 1.08
CA LEU A 153 -13.75 -12.55 0.26
C LEU A 153 -13.37 -12.61 -1.21
N ASP A 154 -14.38 -12.79 -2.07
CA ASP A 154 -14.25 -12.81 -3.53
C ASP A 154 -14.55 -11.45 -4.18
N TRP A 155 -14.77 -10.41 -3.38
CA TRP A 155 -15.06 -9.04 -3.83
C TRP A 155 -14.45 -8.00 -2.88
N PRO A 156 -14.21 -6.75 -3.35
CA PRO A 156 -13.66 -5.71 -2.50
C PRO A 156 -14.64 -5.27 -1.40
N ASN A 157 -14.17 -5.22 -0.15
CA ASN A 157 -14.99 -4.78 0.99
C ASN A 157 -14.16 -3.96 2.02
N PRO A 158 -13.82 -2.69 1.70
CA PRO A 158 -12.98 -1.86 2.58
C PRO A 158 -13.69 -1.41 3.88
N GLN A 159 -15.03 -1.42 3.90
CA GLN A 159 -15.86 -0.97 5.03
C GLN A 159 -15.50 0.45 5.52
N ALA A 160 -15.60 1.43 4.62
CA ALA A 160 -15.34 2.83 4.95
C ALA A 160 -16.21 3.32 6.12
N GLY A 161 -15.64 4.13 7.00
CA GLY A 161 -16.30 4.65 8.20
C GLY A 161 -16.13 3.77 9.44
N THR A 162 -15.72 2.51 9.31
CA THR A 162 -15.54 1.59 10.45
C THR A 162 -14.07 1.23 10.68
N ARG A 163 -13.71 1.05 11.96
CA ARG A 163 -12.35 0.60 12.34
C ARG A 163 -12.27 -0.93 12.24
N PRO A 164 -11.20 -1.49 11.65
CA PRO A 164 -10.92 -2.92 11.78
C PRO A 164 -10.81 -3.37 13.24
N ALA A 165 -11.28 -4.57 13.55
CA ALA A 165 -11.15 -5.20 14.88
C ALA A 165 -9.74 -5.76 15.12
N GLY A 166 -9.02 -6.08 14.04
CA GLY A 166 -7.63 -6.53 14.04
C GLY A 166 -7.42 -8.00 13.75
N ASP A 167 -8.49 -8.78 13.75
CA ASP A 167 -8.55 -10.15 13.26
C ASP A 167 -9.49 -10.30 12.04
N ASP A 168 -10.20 -9.24 11.65
CA ASP A 168 -11.22 -9.22 10.59
C ASP A 168 -10.67 -8.76 9.25
N ARG A 169 -9.87 -7.69 9.21
CA ARG A 169 -9.31 -7.14 7.97
C ARG A 169 -8.11 -6.21 8.16
N PHE A 170 -7.35 -6.05 7.09
CA PHE A 170 -6.46 -4.93 6.87
C PHE A 170 -6.44 -4.61 5.37
N ILE A 171 -6.22 -3.35 5.00
CA ILE A 171 -6.03 -2.98 3.60
C ILE A 171 -5.12 -1.77 3.48
N VAL A 172 -4.23 -1.80 2.51
CA VAL A 172 -3.25 -0.77 2.18
C VAL A 172 -3.30 -0.48 0.69
N ALA A 173 -3.16 0.79 0.34
CA ALA A 173 -2.92 1.24 -1.01
C ALA A 173 -1.87 2.33 -1.01
N THR A 174 -1.20 2.50 -2.14
CA THR A 174 -0.46 3.72 -2.47
C THR A 174 -1.14 4.37 -3.66
N GLU A 175 -1.71 5.55 -3.46
CA GLU A 175 -2.56 6.19 -4.47
C GLU A 175 -2.44 7.72 -4.45
N PRO A 176 -2.72 8.37 -5.58
CA PRO A 176 -3.04 9.79 -5.60
C PRO A 176 -4.24 10.11 -4.69
N VAL A 177 -4.01 10.84 -3.60
CA VAL A 177 -5.04 11.15 -2.58
C VAL A 177 -5.60 12.57 -2.69
N THR A 178 -5.17 13.35 -3.69
CA THR A 178 -5.67 14.71 -3.96
C THR A 178 -5.74 15.02 -5.45
N SER A 179 -6.48 16.07 -5.80
CA SER A 179 -6.53 16.62 -7.17
C SER A 179 -5.17 17.13 -7.69
N THR A 180 -4.19 17.34 -6.80
CA THR A 180 -2.82 17.74 -7.19
C THR A 180 -1.91 16.56 -7.52
N MET A 181 -2.47 15.34 -7.53
CA MET A 181 -1.75 14.08 -7.74
C MET A 181 -0.71 13.77 -6.66
N ARG A 182 -0.86 14.34 -5.45
CA ARG A 182 -0.06 13.93 -4.28
C ARG A 182 -0.22 12.43 -4.08
N LEU A 183 0.87 11.70 -4.15
CA LEU A 183 0.90 10.26 -3.87
C LEU A 183 1.08 10.06 -2.37
N ASP A 184 0.23 9.23 -1.77
CA ASP A 184 0.32 8.87 -0.37
C ASP A 184 -0.13 7.42 -0.18
N ASN A 185 -0.01 6.91 1.03
CA ASN A 185 -0.70 5.69 1.40
C ASN A 185 -2.13 5.98 1.83
N TYR A 186 -3.01 5.01 1.67
CA TYR A 186 -4.35 5.05 2.24
C TYR A 186 -4.65 3.70 2.90
N ILE A 187 -4.60 3.67 4.23
CA ILE A 187 -4.49 2.41 5.00
C ILE A 187 -5.60 2.29 6.06
N TYR A 188 -6.18 1.10 6.18
CA TYR A 188 -7.03 0.69 7.31
C TYR A 188 -6.35 -0.43 8.09
N TRP A 189 -6.20 -0.23 9.41
CA TRP A 189 -5.71 -1.23 10.36
C TRP A 189 -6.37 -1.04 11.73
N LYS A 190 -6.20 -2.00 12.64
CA LYS A 190 -6.93 -2.03 13.92
C LYS A 190 -6.71 -0.82 14.84
N ASP A 191 -5.55 -0.17 14.74
CA ASP A 191 -5.15 0.96 15.60
C ASP A 191 -5.17 2.29 14.83
N MET A 192 -5.88 2.35 13.70
CA MET A 192 -6.00 3.57 12.91
C MET A 192 -6.73 4.69 13.66
N HIS A 193 -6.41 5.93 13.31
CA HIS A 193 -7.03 7.10 13.89
C HIS A 193 -8.37 7.40 13.21
N GLY A 194 -9.36 7.77 14.01
CA GLY A 194 -10.66 8.24 13.54
C GLY A 194 -10.67 9.75 13.28
N ASP A 195 -11.67 10.21 12.52
CA ASP A 195 -11.98 11.62 12.37
C ASP A 195 -12.62 12.19 13.66
N PRO A 196 -12.74 13.53 13.77
CA PRO A 196 -13.37 14.16 14.95
C PRO A 196 -14.85 13.79 15.18
N ASN A 197 -15.51 13.19 14.19
CA ASN A 197 -16.90 12.77 14.28
C ASN A 197 -17.04 11.29 14.68
N GLY A 198 -15.92 10.60 14.93
CA GLY A 198 -15.89 9.19 15.32
C GLY A 198 -15.95 8.20 14.15
N ASN A 199 -15.83 8.67 12.90
CA ASN A 199 -15.73 7.80 11.73
C ASN A 199 -14.27 7.39 11.50
N TYR A 200 -14.06 6.25 10.84
CA TYR A 200 -12.74 5.79 10.47
C TYR A 200 -12.56 5.77 8.95
N TRP A 201 -11.66 6.63 8.47
CA TRP A 201 -11.26 6.74 7.07
C TRP A 201 -9.80 6.33 6.94
N GLY A 202 -9.38 5.85 5.78
CA GLY A 202 -8.00 5.45 5.55
C GLY A 202 -7.04 6.56 5.96
N ASN A 203 -5.95 6.23 6.65
CA ASN A 203 -4.99 7.23 7.06
C ASN A 203 -3.85 7.37 6.05
N ASP A 204 -3.47 8.63 5.81
CA ASP A 204 -2.29 9.05 5.04
C ASP A 204 -1.04 8.99 5.93
N PHE A 205 0.08 8.47 5.39
CA PHE A 205 1.32 8.27 6.16
C PHE A 205 2.49 9.12 5.69
N LEU A 206 2.64 9.35 4.39
CA LEU A 206 3.79 10.08 3.83
C LEU A 206 3.60 11.58 4.00
N GLN A 207 2.41 12.09 3.68
CA GLN A 207 2.01 13.50 3.75
C GLN A 207 3.00 14.47 3.09
N ASP A 208 3.76 13.97 2.10
CA ASP A 208 4.75 14.75 1.36
C ASP A 208 4.08 15.42 0.15
N ALA A 209 3.95 16.75 0.20
CA ALA A 209 3.36 17.53 -0.89
C ALA A 209 4.20 17.55 -2.19
N GLY A 210 5.49 17.22 -2.08
CA GLY A 210 6.41 17.08 -3.21
C GLY A 210 6.34 15.71 -3.87
N LEU A 211 5.86 14.69 -3.15
CA LEU A 211 5.68 13.35 -3.71
C LEU A 211 4.41 13.31 -4.56
N ARG A 212 4.58 13.23 -5.88
CA ARG A 212 3.47 13.25 -6.83
C ARG A 212 3.54 12.07 -7.77
N ALA A 213 2.37 11.53 -8.11
CA ALA A 213 2.29 10.57 -9.19
C ALA A 213 2.69 11.24 -10.52
N PRO A 214 3.52 10.55 -11.33
CA PRO A 214 3.89 11.06 -12.64
C PRO A 214 2.66 11.08 -13.56
N LEU A 215 2.53 12.17 -14.32
CA LEU A 215 1.52 12.37 -15.35
C LEU A 215 2.08 12.03 -16.74
#